data_AF-A0A9E5Z9D6-F1
#
_entry.id   AF-A0A9E5Z9D6-F1
#
_cell.length_a   1.000
_cell.length_b   1.000
_cell.length_c   1.000
_cell.angle_alpha   90.00
_cell.angle_beta   90.00
_cell.angle_gamma   90.00
#
_symmetry.space_group_name_H-M   'P 1'
#
loop_
_entity.id
_entity.type
_entity.pdbx_description
1 polymer ?
#
loop_
_entity_poly.entity_id
_entity_poly.type
_entity_poly.pdbx_seq_one_letter_code
_entity_poly.pdbx_strand_id
1 'polypeptide(L)'
;MYFQEESIVFLDGNWIDAKNANFSLFSQTMHYGFGAFDGMRSYKNAEGCNIFRAKEHFERLEKACADLTIEMPYSVAELVSISYKLLKKNRMVNAYIRPLVFMDTNMDLRAENKIHIFIAAWRWKKYLGNVPLDVMVSEHKKTIGFANKINAKIIGNYTNSILASTQAKKLGYSEALMLDIQGNVAESPAANFFYEKDGVLVTPTTEFSYDGITRKTIIELARQWNIKVVERDITVEEIYKADFAFLTGTATEVSQIRSLNGEVFKAEWEDSHGHSLYMMYRQQVMYNEYQNLTIV
;
A
#
# COMPACT_ATOMS: atom_id res chain seq x y z
N MET A 1 10.26 -15.46 -5.32
CA MET A 1 10.52 -15.04 -6.71
C MET A 1 9.24 -14.39 -7.23
N TYR A 2 9.33 -13.22 -7.87
CA TYR A 2 8.16 -12.43 -8.29
C TYR A 2 7.58 -12.85 -9.65
N PHE A 3 8.27 -13.71 -10.38
CA PHE A 3 7.79 -14.35 -11.60
C PHE A 3 8.52 -15.69 -11.79
N GLN A 4 7.98 -16.52 -12.67
CA GLN A 4 8.59 -17.74 -13.22
C GLN A 4 8.81 -17.53 -14.71
N GLU A 5 9.63 -18.36 -15.38
CA GLU A 5 9.89 -18.19 -16.81
C GLU A 5 8.62 -18.20 -17.67
N GLU A 6 7.61 -18.97 -17.25
CA GLU A 6 6.33 -19.13 -17.94
C GLU A 6 5.26 -18.12 -17.46
N SER A 7 5.62 -17.19 -16.56
CA SER A 7 4.68 -16.16 -16.11
C SER A 7 4.35 -15.22 -17.27
N ILE A 8 3.06 -15.01 -17.52
CA ILE A 8 2.59 -14.06 -18.53
C ILE A 8 2.40 -12.70 -17.87
N VAL A 9 2.82 -11.64 -18.57
CA VAL A 9 2.61 -10.24 -18.16
C VAL A 9 1.91 -9.47 -19.28
N PHE A 10 1.33 -8.33 -18.92
CA PHE A 10 0.79 -7.38 -19.89
C PHE A 10 1.77 -6.23 -20.08
N LEU A 11 2.13 -5.92 -21.32
CA LEU A 11 2.95 -4.77 -21.67
C LEU A 11 2.39 -4.13 -22.95
N ASP A 12 1.90 -2.90 -22.85
CA ASP A 12 1.43 -2.07 -23.98
C ASP A 12 0.48 -2.80 -24.95
N GLY A 13 -0.55 -3.45 -24.41
CA GLY A 13 -1.55 -4.17 -25.22
C GLY A 13 -1.20 -5.63 -25.50
N ASN A 14 0.03 -6.05 -25.22
CA ASN A 14 0.52 -7.38 -25.55
C ASN A 14 0.61 -8.29 -24.31
N TRP A 15 0.30 -9.57 -24.51
CA TRP A 15 0.57 -10.63 -23.52
C TRP A 15 1.89 -11.29 -23.86
N ILE A 16 2.90 -11.12 -23.01
CA ILE A 16 4.25 -11.61 -23.26
C ILE A 16 4.74 -12.46 -22.08
N ASP A 17 5.66 -13.37 -22.35
CA ASP A 17 6.37 -14.07 -21.28
C ASP A 17 7.20 -13.06 -20.47
N ALA A 18 7.19 -13.20 -19.14
CA ALA A 18 7.84 -12.27 -18.22
C ALA A 18 9.33 -12.09 -18.53
N LYS A 19 10.02 -13.16 -18.97
CA LYS A 19 11.44 -13.11 -19.37
C LYS A 19 11.71 -12.26 -20.61
N ASN A 20 10.70 -12.05 -21.44
CA ASN A 20 10.79 -11.24 -22.66
C ASN A 20 10.31 -9.80 -22.44
N ALA A 21 9.72 -9.50 -21.28
CA ALA A 21 9.33 -8.14 -20.91
C ALA A 21 10.57 -7.29 -20.62
N ASN A 22 10.84 -6.32 -21.48
CA ASN A 22 12.01 -5.46 -21.41
C ASN A 22 11.62 -4.00 -21.63
N PHE A 23 12.53 -3.10 -21.26
CA PHE A 23 12.42 -1.67 -21.51
C PHE A 23 13.83 -1.11 -21.77
N SER A 24 13.91 0.10 -22.32
CA SER A 24 15.18 0.77 -22.58
C SER A 24 15.91 1.13 -21.29
N LEU A 25 17.22 0.83 -21.21
CA LEU A 25 18.07 1.30 -20.12
C LEU A 25 18.24 2.82 -20.09
N PHE A 26 17.78 3.53 -21.13
CA PHE A 26 17.73 4.98 -21.20
C PHE A 26 16.33 5.55 -20.89
N SER A 27 15.41 4.73 -20.37
CA SER A 27 14.08 5.17 -19.91
C SER A 27 14.19 6.30 -18.89
N GLN A 28 13.40 7.36 -19.07
CA GLN A 28 13.36 8.49 -18.13
C GLN A 28 13.01 8.03 -16.71
N THR A 29 12.14 7.03 -16.58
CA THR A 29 11.78 6.46 -15.27
C THR A 29 12.98 5.82 -14.59
N MET A 30 13.85 5.15 -15.33
CA MET A 30 15.04 4.50 -14.78
C MET A 30 16.04 5.51 -14.23
N HIS A 31 16.22 6.63 -14.93
CA HIS A 31 17.20 7.66 -14.56
C HIS A 31 16.68 8.69 -13.55
N TYR A 32 15.36 8.98 -13.57
CA TYR A 32 14.79 10.08 -12.80
C TYR A 32 13.64 9.66 -11.87
N GLY A 33 13.24 8.39 -11.86
CA GLY A 33 12.14 7.88 -11.03
C GLY A 33 10.76 8.43 -11.42
N PHE A 34 10.65 9.06 -12.59
CA PHE A 34 9.42 9.69 -13.09
C PHE A 34 8.47 8.63 -13.66
N GLY A 35 7.39 8.34 -12.95
CA GLY A 35 6.39 7.32 -13.29
C GLY A 35 5.56 6.96 -12.07
N ALA A 36 4.52 6.16 -12.27
CA ALA A 36 3.55 5.81 -11.23
C ALA A 36 3.30 4.31 -11.17
N PHE A 37 2.77 3.83 -10.06
CA PHE A 37 2.38 2.42 -9.92
C PHE A 37 1.27 2.25 -8.92
N ASP A 38 0.65 1.08 -8.90
CA ASP A 38 -0.21 0.68 -7.80
C ASP A 38 0.08 -0.77 -7.36
N GLY A 39 -0.56 -1.20 -6.29
CA GLY A 39 -0.46 -2.52 -5.73
C GLY A 39 -1.81 -2.93 -5.18
N MET A 40 -2.36 -4.00 -5.73
CA MET A 40 -3.66 -4.55 -5.34
C MET A 40 -3.53 -6.04 -5.05
N ARG A 41 -4.48 -6.59 -4.28
CA ARG A 41 -4.52 -8.04 -4.00
C ARG A 41 -5.82 -8.65 -4.51
N SER A 42 -5.64 -9.84 -5.06
CA SER A 42 -6.73 -10.76 -5.34
C SER A 42 -6.81 -11.80 -4.23
N TYR A 43 -8.04 -12.13 -3.89
CA TYR A 43 -8.37 -13.12 -2.87
C TYR A 43 -9.32 -14.15 -3.47
N LYS A 44 -9.20 -15.38 -2.99
CA LYS A 44 -10.22 -16.40 -3.20
C LYS A 44 -11.44 -16.07 -2.34
N ASN A 45 -12.59 -15.96 -2.96
CA ASN A 45 -13.88 -15.83 -2.27
C ASN A 45 -14.87 -16.89 -2.77
N ALA A 46 -16.11 -16.84 -2.26
CA ALA A 46 -17.19 -17.75 -2.65
C ALA A 46 -17.52 -17.69 -4.16
N GLU A 47 -17.29 -16.54 -4.79
CA GLU A 47 -17.57 -16.28 -6.22
C GLU A 47 -16.37 -16.57 -7.14
N GLY A 48 -15.23 -16.95 -6.57
CA GLY A 48 -14.00 -17.29 -7.29
C GLY A 48 -12.83 -16.40 -6.90
N CYS A 49 -12.33 -15.61 -7.85
CA CYS A 49 -11.20 -14.70 -7.66
C CYS A 49 -11.71 -13.27 -7.70
N ASN A 50 -11.49 -12.50 -6.64
CA ASN A 50 -11.87 -11.09 -6.57
C ASN A 50 -10.66 -10.21 -6.28
N ILE A 51 -10.44 -9.19 -7.10
CA ILE A 51 -9.45 -8.14 -6.83
C ILE A 51 -10.10 -7.10 -5.92
N PHE A 52 -9.62 -7.02 -4.68
CA PHE A 52 -10.20 -6.12 -3.69
C PHE A 52 -10.01 -4.65 -4.10
N ARG A 53 -11.12 -3.91 -4.20
CA ARG A 53 -11.17 -2.48 -4.55
C ARG A 53 -10.39 -2.13 -5.83
N ALA A 54 -10.50 -3.00 -6.84
CA ALA A 54 -9.75 -2.87 -8.10
C ALA A 54 -9.98 -1.53 -8.79
N LYS A 55 -11.23 -1.05 -8.80
CA LYS A 55 -11.62 0.22 -9.40
C LYS A 55 -10.88 1.37 -8.71
N GLU A 56 -10.93 1.43 -7.38
CA GLU A 56 -10.30 2.50 -6.60
C GLU A 56 -8.78 2.50 -6.73
N HIS A 57 -8.17 1.32 -6.85
CA HIS A 57 -6.74 1.20 -7.15
C HIS A 57 -6.38 1.79 -8.52
N PHE A 58 -7.18 1.55 -9.55
CA PHE A 58 -6.93 2.09 -10.88
C PHE A 58 -7.29 3.57 -11.01
N GLU A 59 -8.34 4.05 -10.34
CA GLU A 59 -8.63 5.49 -10.23
C GLU A 59 -7.48 6.23 -9.54
N ARG A 60 -6.88 5.64 -8.50
CA ARG A 60 -5.70 6.23 -7.86
C ARG A 60 -4.48 6.23 -8.76
N LEU A 61 -4.26 5.17 -9.54
CA LEU A 61 -3.18 5.12 -10.53
C LEU A 61 -3.36 6.19 -11.60
N GLU A 62 -4.57 6.29 -12.18
CA GLU A 62 -4.92 7.31 -13.17
C GLU A 62 -4.72 8.72 -12.61
N LYS A 63 -5.18 8.97 -11.38
CA LYS A 63 -4.94 10.24 -10.68
C LYS A 63 -3.44 10.51 -10.50
N ALA A 64 -2.65 9.52 -10.11
CA ALA A 64 -1.20 9.67 -9.96
C ALA A 64 -0.52 9.99 -11.29
N CYS A 65 -0.96 9.40 -12.39
CA CYS A 65 -0.52 9.73 -13.75
C CYS A 65 -0.91 11.16 -14.14
N ALA A 66 -2.17 11.56 -13.93
CA ALA A 66 -2.63 12.92 -14.20
C ALA A 66 -1.85 13.97 -13.38
N ASP A 67 -1.53 13.65 -12.12
CA ASP A 67 -0.71 14.48 -11.24
C ASP A 67 0.73 14.67 -11.77
N LEU A 68 1.23 13.72 -12.57
CA LEU A 68 2.50 13.76 -13.30
C LEU A 68 2.35 14.26 -14.74
N THR A 69 1.18 14.77 -15.15
CA THR A 69 0.89 15.15 -16.55
C THR A 69 1.04 13.99 -17.55
N ILE A 70 0.84 12.75 -17.09
CA ILE A 70 0.84 11.53 -17.91
C ILE A 70 -0.60 11.18 -18.26
N GLU A 71 -0.90 11.08 -19.55
CA GLU A 71 -2.20 10.61 -20.05
C GLU A 71 -2.23 9.09 -20.12
N MET A 72 -3.22 8.47 -19.47
CA MET A 72 -3.36 7.01 -19.46
C MET A 72 -4.02 6.52 -20.76
N PRO A 73 -3.49 5.47 -21.43
CA PRO A 73 -4.02 5.00 -22.70
C PRO A 73 -5.18 4.00 -22.54
N TYR A 74 -5.55 3.68 -21.29
CA TYR A 74 -6.61 2.74 -20.94
C TYR A 74 -7.49 3.36 -19.87
N SER A 75 -8.80 3.14 -20.00
CA SER A 75 -9.75 3.47 -18.94
C SER A 75 -9.58 2.55 -17.72
N VAL A 76 -10.04 3.02 -16.56
CA VAL A 76 -10.10 2.22 -15.33
C VAL A 76 -10.79 0.86 -15.56
N ALA A 77 -11.89 0.82 -16.31
CA ALA A 77 -12.62 -0.41 -16.59
C ALA A 77 -11.81 -1.41 -17.42
N GLU A 78 -11.04 -0.93 -18.41
CA GLU A 78 -10.15 -1.76 -19.21
C GLU A 78 -9.00 -2.32 -18.37
N LEU A 79 -8.41 -1.51 -17.50
CA LEU A 79 -7.32 -1.93 -16.61
C LEU A 79 -7.78 -3.01 -15.60
N VAL A 80 -8.99 -2.88 -15.07
CA VAL A 80 -9.63 -3.93 -14.27
C VAL A 80 -9.78 -5.21 -15.09
N SER A 81 -10.33 -5.11 -16.32
CA SER A 81 -10.50 -6.28 -17.21
C SER A 81 -9.17 -6.96 -17.55
N ILE A 82 -8.14 -6.18 -17.88
CA ILE A 82 -6.77 -6.66 -18.15
C ILE A 82 -6.24 -7.40 -16.91
N SER A 83 -6.43 -6.87 -15.70
CA SER A 83 -5.94 -7.51 -14.48
C SER A 83 -6.60 -8.87 -14.21
N TYR A 84 -7.91 -9.00 -14.45
CA TYR A 84 -8.58 -10.31 -14.36
C TYR A 84 -8.10 -11.29 -15.44
N LYS A 85 -7.89 -10.83 -16.67
CA LYS A 85 -7.31 -11.65 -17.76
C LYS A 85 -5.89 -12.12 -17.42
N LEU A 86 -5.08 -11.26 -16.79
CA LEU A 86 -3.73 -11.58 -16.34
C LEU A 86 -3.75 -12.69 -15.29
N LEU A 87 -4.62 -12.59 -14.28
CA LEU A 87 -4.79 -13.63 -13.26
C LEU A 87 -5.23 -14.96 -13.87
N LYS A 88 -6.19 -14.94 -14.82
CA LYS A 88 -6.65 -16.13 -15.53
C LYS A 88 -5.53 -16.79 -16.34
N LYS A 89 -4.75 -16.01 -17.09
CA LYS A 89 -3.61 -16.52 -17.90
C LYS A 89 -2.56 -17.19 -17.03
N ASN A 90 -2.30 -16.66 -15.84
CA ASN A 90 -1.34 -17.21 -14.90
C ASN A 90 -1.94 -18.23 -13.91
N ARG A 91 -3.23 -18.58 -14.04
CA ARG A 91 -3.95 -19.50 -13.14
C ARG A 91 -3.80 -19.11 -11.66
N MET A 92 -3.92 -17.81 -11.39
CA MET A 92 -3.80 -17.23 -10.06
C MET A 92 -5.17 -16.83 -9.50
N VAL A 93 -5.33 -17.01 -8.19
CA VAL A 93 -6.53 -16.62 -7.44
C VAL A 93 -6.15 -15.73 -6.27
N ASN A 94 -5.19 -16.17 -5.46
CA ASN A 94 -4.56 -15.38 -4.40
C ASN A 94 -3.24 -14.82 -4.93
N ALA A 95 -3.24 -13.57 -5.36
CA ALA A 95 -2.08 -12.92 -5.94
C ALA A 95 -2.03 -11.44 -5.62
N TYR A 96 -0.83 -10.90 -5.67
CA TYR A 96 -0.62 -9.47 -5.73
C TYR A 96 -0.47 -9.06 -7.19
N ILE A 97 -1.08 -7.95 -7.57
CA ILE A 97 -1.04 -7.37 -8.92
C ILE A 97 -0.35 -6.01 -8.84
N ARG A 98 0.59 -5.78 -9.75
CA ARG A 98 1.42 -4.58 -9.85
C ARG A 98 1.27 -3.97 -11.23
N PRO A 99 0.35 -3.01 -11.41
CA PRO A 99 0.44 -2.09 -12.52
C PRO A 99 1.58 -1.08 -12.29
N LEU A 100 2.31 -0.78 -13.35
CA LEU A 100 3.41 0.18 -13.41
C LEU A 100 3.26 1.00 -14.69
N VAL A 101 3.29 2.31 -14.55
CA VAL A 101 3.31 3.28 -15.64
C VAL A 101 4.66 3.96 -15.62
N PHE A 102 5.41 3.82 -16.70
CA PHE A 102 6.77 4.31 -16.82
C PHE A 102 6.99 4.93 -18.20
N MET A 103 7.98 5.80 -18.32
CA MET A 103 8.28 6.54 -19.55
C MET A 103 9.26 5.77 -20.43
N ASP A 104 9.24 6.05 -21.72
CA ASP A 104 10.26 5.61 -22.64
C ASP A 104 11.56 6.43 -22.48
N THR A 105 12.43 6.33 -23.48
CA THR A 105 13.80 6.82 -23.54
C THR A 105 13.83 8.34 -23.62
N ASN A 106 14.20 8.98 -22.51
CA ASN A 106 14.38 10.42 -22.47
C ASN A 106 15.35 10.80 -21.34
N MET A 107 16.40 11.54 -21.68
CA MET A 107 17.43 12.04 -20.76
C MET A 107 17.26 13.53 -20.43
N ASP A 108 16.13 14.12 -20.80
CA ASP A 108 15.74 15.48 -20.44
C ASP A 108 14.93 15.48 -19.13
N LEU A 109 14.90 16.61 -18.43
CA LEU A 109 14.05 16.84 -17.25
C LEU A 109 12.63 17.32 -17.63
N ARG A 110 12.28 17.24 -18.92
CA ARG A 110 10.92 17.46 -19.43
C ARG A 110 10.23 16.12 -19.63
N ALA A 111 8.98 16.01 -19.21
CA ALA A 111 8.18 14.82 -19.45
C ALA A 111 8.05 14.56 -20.97
N GLU A 112 8.27 13.32 -21.39
CA GLU A 112 7.92 12.86 -22.74
C GLU A 112 6.48 12.36 -22.76
N ASN A 113 5.82 12.34 -23.91
CA ASN A 113 4.47 11.78 -24.03
C ASN A 113 4.46 10.26 -24.28
N LYS A 114 5.61 9.65 -24.56
CA LYS A 114 5.68 8.21 -24.81
C LYS A 114 5.81 7.45 -23.50
N ILE A 115 4.75 6.71 -23.19
CA ILE A 115 4.59 5.97 -21.95
C ILE A 115 4.45 4.48 -22.24
N HIS A 116 4.72 3.70 -21.21
CA HIS A 116 4.53 2.26 -21.18
C HIS A 116 3.68 1.90 -19.97
N ILE A 117 2.81 0.91 -20.13
CA ILE A 117 2.07 0.30 -19.03
C ILE A 117 2.38 -1.19 -18.95
N PHE A 118 2.87 -1.58 -17.78
CA PHE A 118 3.20 -2.94 -17.44
C PHE A 118 2.30 -3.42 -16.30
N ILE A 119 1.70 -4.60 -16.44
CA ILE A 119 0.93 -5.23 -15.35
C ILE A 119 1.42 -6.67 -15.17
N ALA A 120 1.90 -6.95 -13.96
CA ALA A 120 2.32 -8.29 -13.54
C ALA A 120 1.55 -8.75 -12.30
N ALA A 121 1.53 -10.07 -12.08
CA ALA A 121 0.92 -10.68 -10.91
C ALA A 121 1.78 -11.82 -10.37
N TRP A 122 1.81 -11.97 -9.05
CA TRP A 122 2.51 -13.08 -8.38
C TRP A 122 1.85 -13.48 -7.07
N ARG A 123 2.11 -14.72 -6.63
CA ARG A 123 1.66 -15.17 -5.31
C ARG A 123 2.49 -14.48 -4.23
N TRP A 124 1.84 -13.72 -3.35
CA TRP A 124 2.53 -13.00 -2.28
C TRP A 124 1.87 -13.24 -0.92
N LYS A 125 2.67 -13.74 0.03
CA LYS A 125 2.33 -13.73 1.46
C LYS A 125 2.24 -12.28 1.95
N LYS A 126 1.68 -12.10 3.17
CA LYS A 126 1.66 -10.80 3.85
C LYS A 126 3.08 -10.22 3.94
N TYR A 127 3.25 -8.95 3.55
CA TYR A 127 4.57 -8.33 3.32
C TYR A 127 5.44 -8.30 4.58
N LEU A 128 4.86 -7.93 5.71
CA LEU A 128 5.52 -7.90 7.02
C LEU A 128 5.34 -9.21 7.81
N GLY A 129 4.80 -10.26 7.17
CA GLY A 129 4.47 -11.51 7.84
C GLY A 129 3.25 -11.40 8.79
N ASN A 130 3.00 -12.49 9.51
CA ASN A 130 1.87 -12.61 10.44
C ASN A 130 2.28 -12.46 11.92
N VAL A 131 3.50 -11.98 12.18
CA VAL A 131 4.01 -11.78 13.54
C VAL A 131 3.82 -10.33 13.96
N PRO A 132 3.64 -10.06 15.27
CA PRO A 132 3.62 -8.70 15.79
C PRO A 132 4.91 -7.96 15.42
N LEU A 133 4.78 -6.68 15.07
CA LEU A 133 5.89 -5.89 14.53
C LEU A 133 6.59 -5.09 15.62
N ASP A 134 7.92 -5.13 15.64
CA ASP A 134 8.72 -4.14 16.37
C ASP A 134 9.08 -3.01 15.41
N VAL A 135 8.63 -1.80 15.73
CA VAL A 135 8.77 -0.65 14.85
C VAL A 135 9.66 0.39 15.51
N MET A 136 10.47 1.09 14.72
CA MET A 136 11.27 2.21 15.23
C MET A 136 10.91 3.52 14.54
N VAL A 137 11.08 4.64 15.23
CA VAL A 137 11.02 5.96 14.59
C VAL A 137 12.26 6.15 13.74
N SER A 138 12.07 6.35 12.43
CA SER A 138 13.17 6.55 11.49
C SER A 138 13.70 7.99 11.52
N GLU A 139 15.00 8.14 11.30
CA GLU A 139 15.62 9.46 11.06
C GLU A 139 15.25 10.02 9.67
N HIS A 140 14.83 9.15 8.75
CA HIS A 140 14.40 9.54 7.43
C HIS A 140 12.96 10.07 7.49
N LYS A 141 12.84 11.40 7.52
CA LYS A 141 11.55 12.08 7.46
C LYS A 141 10.87 11.87 6.11
N LYS A 142 9.54 11.90 6.12
CA LYS A 142 8.68 11.91 4.95
C LYS A 142 8.73 13.30 4.32
N THR A 143 9.38 13.42 3.17
CA THR A 143 9.69 14.71 2.53
C THR A 143 8.66 15.16 1.50
N ILE A 144 7.57 14.42 1.33
CA ILE A 144 6.83 14.44 0.07
C ILE A 144 5.89 15.65 -0.04
N GLY A 145 5.47 16.31 1.05
CA GLY A 145 4.37 17.31 1.03
C GLY A 145 4.56 18.59 0.25
N PHE A 146 5.80 19.05 0.10
CA PHE A 146 6.09 20.29 -0.62
C PHE A 146 6.94 20.07 -1.88
N ALA A 147 7.63 18.94 -1.98
CA ALA A 147 8.51 18.64 -3.10
C ALA A 147 7.79 17.92 -4.25
N ASN A 148 6.79 17.07 -3.95
CA ASN A 148 6.02 16.28 -4.91
C ASN A 148 4.55 16.17 -4.45
N LYS A 149 3.65 15.64 -5.26
CA LYS A 149 2.26 15.41 -4.81
C LYS A 149 2.19 14.14 -3.94
N ILE A 150 1.92 14.28 -2.64
CA ILE A 150 1.87 13.17 -1.65
C ILE A 150 0.95 12.03 -2.06
N ASN A 151 -0.24 12.37 -2.57
CA ASN A 151 -1.27 11.40 -2.88
C ASN A 151 -1.08 10.70 -4.24
N ALA A 152 0.03 10.98 -4.96
CA ALA A 152 0.38 10.33 -6.21
C ALA A 152 1.43 9.22 -5.97
N LYS A 153 1.19 8.00 -6.48
CA LYS A 153 1.97 6.81 -6.10
C LYS A 153 3.14 6.67 -7.05
N ILE A 154 4.06 7.60 -6.87
CA ILE A 154 5.19 7.85 -7.77
C ILE A 154 6.34 6.92 -7.43
N ILE A 155 7.05 6.42 -8.45
CA ILE A 155 8.16 5.50 -8.32
C ILE A 155 9.31 6.13 -7.50
N GLY A 156 9.75 7.33 -7.86
CA GLY A 156 10.86 8.04 -7.17
C GLY A 156 10.64 8.30 -5.68
N ASN A 157 9.38 8.38 -5.23
CA ASN A 157 9.05 8.56 -3.80
C ASN A 157 9.47 7.37 -2.93
N TYR A 158 9.69 6.18 -3.53
CA TYR A 158 10.08 4.98 -2.77
C TYR A 158 11.55 4.96 -2.38
N THR A 159 12.40 5.84 -2.90
CA THR A 159 13.79 5.98 -2.41
C THR A 159 13.82 6.29 -0.91
N ASN A 160 13.00 7.26 -0.47
CA ASN A 160 12.87 7.63 0.95
C ASN A 160 12.32 6.48 1.79
N SER A 161 11.34 5.73 1.25
CA SER A 161 10.74 4.58 1.93
C SER A 161 11.73 3.41 2.07
N ILE A 162 12.54 3.16 1.05
CA ILE A 162 13.58 2.13 1.07
C ILE A 162 14.67 2.46 2.08
N LEU A 163 15.09 3.73 2.18
CA LEU A 163 16.07 4.17 3.19
C LEU A 163 15.57 3.91 4.62
N ALA A 164 14.35 4.35 4.92
CA ALA A 164 13.71 4.12 6.22
C ALA A 164 13.58 2.63 6.56
N SER A 165 13.08 1.81 5.63
CA SER A 165 12.96 0.36 5.85
C SER A 165 14.31 -0.32 6.02
N THR A 166 15.33 0.13 5.27
CA THR A 166 16.70 -0.40 5.37
C THR A 166 17.32 -0.07 6.72
N GLN A 167 17.14 1.15 7.22
CA GLN A 167 17.60 1.57 8.54
C GLN A 167 17.00 0.66 9.62
N ALA A 168 15.67 0.52 9.65
CA ALA A 168 14.97 -0.30 10.64
C ALA A 168 15.47 -1.75 10.65
N LYS A 169 15.55 -2.38 9.46
CA LYS A 169 16.01 -3.76 9.33
C LYS A 169 17.46 -3.95 9.78
N LYS A 170 18.35 -3.00 9.48
CA LYS A 170 19.75 -3.05 9.95
C LYS A 170 19.87 -3.00 11.47
N LEU A 171 18.93 -2.32 12.14
CA LEU A 171 18.88 -2.20 13.58
C LEU A 171 18.06 -3.31 14.26
N GLY A 172 17.58 -4.30 13.51
CA GLY A 172 16.84 -5.45 14.04
C GLY A 172 15.35 -5.22 14.22
N TYR A 173 14.81 -4.08 13.77
CA TYR A 173 13.37 -3.81 13.79
C TYR A 173 12.67 -4.42 12.57
N SER A 174 11.37 -4.67 12.72
CA SER A 174 10.52 -5.22 11.64
C SER A 174 10.30 -4.19 10.53
N GLU A 175 10.04 -2.93 10.90
CA GLU A 175 9.81 -1.83 9.96
C GLU A 175 10.05 -0.46 10.63
N ALA A 176 10.08 0.61 9.83
CA ALA A 176 10.14 1.98 10.31
C ALA A 176 8.74 2.64 10.49
N LEU A 177 8.69 3.64 11.36
CA LEU A 177 7.67 4.67 11.46
C LEU A 177 8.33 6.01 11.10
N MET A 178 7.82 6.69 10.08
CA MET A 178 8.39 7.92 9.55
C MET A 178 7.64 9.13 10.08
N LEU A 179 8.39 10.19 10.39
CA LEU A 179 7.83 11.47 10.79
C LEU A 179 7.73 12.41 9.59
N ASP A 180 6.81 13.36 9.64
CA ASP A 180 6.77 14.48 8.71
C ASP A 180 7.88 15.51 9.03
N ILE A 181 7.90 16.61 8.26
CA ILE A 181 8.89 17.67 8.43
C ILE A 181 8.72 18.43 9.76
N GLN A 182 7.51 18.45 10.32
CA GLN A 182 7.15 19.11 11.58
C GLN A 182 7.44 18.24 12.81
N GLY A 183 7.76 16.96 12.61
CA GLY A 183 8.05 16.00 13.68
C GLY A 183 6.83 15.19 14.13
N ASN A 184 5.69 15.32 13.46
CA ASN A 184 4.53 14.47 13.70
C ASN A 184 4.65 13.15 12.95
N VAL A 185 3.93 12.13 13.39
CA VAL A 185 3.89 10.83 12.72
C VAL A 185 3.16 10.96 11.38
N ALA A 186 3.82 10.51 10.32
CA ALA A 186 3.22 10.42 8.99
C ALA A 186 2.73 8.99 8.74
N GLU A 187 3.64 8.07 8.46
CA GLU A 187 3.31 6.69 8.12
C GLU A 187 4.52 5.77 8.20
N SER A 188 4.30 4.47 8.03
CA SER A 188 5.37 3.50 7.79
C SER A 188 5.75 3.52 6.29
N PRO A 189 6.97 3.11 5.88
CA PRO A 189 7.44 3.17 4.49
C PRO A 189 6.48 2.65 3.41
N ALA A 190 5.62 1.68 3.75
CA ALA A 190 4.65 1.10 2.81
C ALA A 190 3.25 0.88 3.42
N ALA A 191 2.93 1.53 4.54
CA ALA A 191 1.67 1.33 5.25
C ALA A 191 1.29 2.55 6.11
N ASN A 192 -0.02 2.85 6.19
CA ASN A 192 -0.53 3.89 7.07
C ASN A 192 -0.52 3.42 8.53
N PHE A 193 -0.41 4.37 9.45
CA PHE A 193 -0.33 4.13 10.89
C PHE A 193 -1.66 4.43 11.59
N PHE A 194 -2.00 3.60 12.58
CA PHE A 194 -3.08 3.82 13.53
C PHE A 194 -2.58 3.50 14.93
N TYR A 195 -3.13 4.22 15.92
CA TYR A 195 -3.08 3.80 17.31
C TYR A 195 -4.47 3.87 17.94
N GLU A 196 -4.65 3.17 19.04
CA GLU A 196 -5.85 3.19 19.85
C GLU A 196 -5.53 3.72 21.24
N LYS A 197 -6.40 4.61 21.74
CA LYS A 197 -6.35 5.07 23.12
C LYS A 197 -7.75 5.21 23.70
N ASP A 198 -8.01 4.55 24.82
CA ASP A 198 -9.28 4.60 25.55
C ASP A 198 -10.49 4.32 24.62
N GLY A 199 -10.36 3.31 23.74
CA GLY A 199 -11.38 2.92 22.74
C GLY A 199 -11.52 3.87 21.54
N VAL A 200 -10.65 4.87 21.41
CA VAL A 200 -10.64 5.80 20.26
C VAL A 200 -9.49 5.46 19.33
N LEU A 201 -9.80 5.22 18.05
CA LEU A 201 -8.79 5.08 17.00
C LEU A 201 -8.32 6.44 16.53
N VAL A 202 -7.01 6.58 16.36
CA VAL A 202 -6.37 7.80 15.90
C VAL A 202 -5.40 7.45 14.77
N THR A 203 -5.42 8.25 13.71
CA THR A 203 -4.52 8.10 12.56
C THR A 203 -4.10 9.49 12.04
N PRO A 204 -2.88 9.62 11.49
CA PRO A 204 -2.45 10.87 10.89
C PRO A 204 -3.41 11.37 9.81
N THR A 205 -3.47 12.69 9.62
CA THR A 205 -4.11 13.28 8.44
C THR A 205 -3.37 12.84 7.16
N THR A 206 -4.02 13.01 6.02
CA THR A 206 -3.41 12.73 4.71
C THR A 206 -2.62 13.93 4.17
N GLU A 207 -2.25 14.89 5.02
CA GLU A 207 -1.41 16.02 4.63
C GLU A 207 0.03 15.57 4.42
N PHE A 208 0.58 14.69 5.28
CA PHE A 208 1.93 14.12 5.15
C PHE A 208 1.94 12.60 4.92
N SER A 209 0.76 12.00 4.81
CA SER A 209 0.57 10.54 4.75
C SER A 209 -0.23 10.15 3.52
N TYR A 210 -0.04 8.93 3.05
CA TYR A 210 -0.74 8.41 1.90
C TYR A 210 -2.25 8.27 2.19
N ASP A 211 -3.10 8.70 1.26
CA ASP A 211 -4.53 8.41 1.32
C ASP A 211 -4.82 6.95 0.91
N GLY A 212 -4.44 6.01 1.79
CA GLY A 212 -4.43 4.58 1.51
C GLY A 212 -5.83 3.96 1.40
N ILE A 213 -6.01 3.06 0.42
CA ILE A 213 -7.27 2.34 0.22
C ILE A 213 -7.60 1.43 1.41
N THR A 214 -6.61 0.72 1.96
CA THR A 214 -6.80 -0.08 3.18
C THR A 214 -7.12 0.80 4.38
N ARG A 215 -6.45 1.95 4.55
CA ARG A 215 -6.78 2.95 5.58
C ARG A 215 -8.24 3.37 5.48
N LYS A 216 -8.71 3.76 4.29
CA LYS A 216 -10.13 4.11 4.05
C LYS A 216 -11.08 2.97 4.43
N THR A 217 -10.77 1.75 4.01
CA THR A 217 -11.57 0.57 4.37
C THR A 217 -11.64 0.38 5.89
N ILE A 218 -10.54 0.52 6.62
CA ILE A 218 -10.54 0.40 8.09
C ILE A 218 -11.37 1.51 8.74
N ILE A 219 -11.31 2.75 8.24
CA ILE A 219 -12.14 3.85 8.72
C ILE A 219 -13.62 3.61 8.42
N GLU A 220 -13.96 3.11 7.24
CA GLU A 220 -15.33 2.73 6.84
C GLU A 220 -15.88 1.63 7.76
N LEU A 221 -15.10 0.57 8.01
CA LEU A 221 -15.46 -0.52 8.92
C LEU A 221 -15.62 -0.03 10.37
N ALA A 222 -14.72 0.83 10.86
CA ALA A 222 -14.81 1.41 12.19
C ALA A 222 -16.12 2.20 12.37
N ARG A 223 -16.49 3.02 11.38
CA ARG A 223 -17.75 3.79 11.40
C ARG A 223 -18.98 2.89 11.41
N GLN A 224 -18.98 1.79 10.65
CA GLN A 224 -20.08 0.82 10.64
C GLN A 224 -20.33 0.18 12.01
N TRP A 225 -19.28 0.11 12.85
CA TRP A 225 -19.31 -0.50 14.18
C TRP A 225 -19.25 0.52 15.32
N ASN A 226 -19.52 1.79 15.02
CA ASN A 226 -19.52 2.89 15.98
C ASN A 226 -18.18 3.06 16.75
N ILE A 227 -17.08 2.61 16.17
CA ILE A 227 -15.74 2.87 16.69
C ILE A 227 -15.34 4.29 16.27
N LYS A 228 -15.04 5.13 17.26
CA LYS A 228 -14.65 6.52 17.00
C LYS A 228 -13.28 6.56 16.34
N VAL A 229 -13.19 7.25 15.20
CA VAL A 229 -11.93 7.53 14.50
C VAL A 229 -11.65 9.03 14.50
N VAL A 230 -10.45 9.42 14.89
CA VAL A 230 -9.97 10.80 14.86
C VAL A 230 -8.77 10.89 13.91
N GLU A 231 -8.90 11.74 12.89
CA GLU A 231 -7.82 12.06 11.97
C GLU A 231 -7.18 13.38 12.41
N ARG A 232 -5.91 13.36 12.85
CA ARG A 232 -5.18 14.54 13.33
C ARG A 232 -3.67 14.31 13.31
N ASP A 233 -2.90 15.35 13.56
CA ASP A 233 -1.46 15.23 13.81
C ASP A 233 -1.21 14.51 15.14
N ILE A 234 -0.15 13.69 15.17
CA ILE A 234 0.19 12.80 16.27
C ILE A 234 1.67 12.96 16.59
N THR A 235 2.02 13.26 17.84
CA THR A 235 3.43 13.24 18.26
C THR A 235 3.87 11.84 18.68
N VAL A 236 5.18 11.58 18.68
CA VAL A 236 5.72 10.29 19.10
C VAL A 236 5.43 10.01 20.58
N GLU A 237 5.45 11.05 21.42
CA GLU A 237 5.17 10.98 22.86
C GLU A 237 3.75 10.52 23.16
N GLU A 238 2.80 10.82 22.28
CA GLU A 238 1.43 10.33 22.41
C GLU A 238 1.34 8.83 22.19
N ILE A 239 2.14 8.28 21.27
CA ILE A 239 2.12 6.86 20.93
C ILE A 239 2.61 6.02 22.11
N TYR A 240 3.60 6.47 22.88
CA TYR A 240 4.03 5.75 24.09
C TYR A 240 2.94 5.63 25.16
N LYS A 241 1.86 6.42 25.07
CA LYS A 241 0.71 6.37 25.97
C LYS A 241 -0.46 5.57 25.38
N ALA A 242 -0.38 5.19 24.10
CA ALA A 242 -1.41 4.41 23.43
C ALA A 242 -1.53 3.01 24.03
N ASP A 243 -2.73 2.43 23.90
CA ASP A 243 -2.99 1.08 24.38
C ASP A 243 -2.57 0.06 23.31
N PHE A 244 -2.80 0.38 22.04
CA PHE A 244 -2.46 -0.44 20.88
C PHE A 244 -1.97 0.40 19.70
N ALA A 245 -1.22 -0.21 18.78
CA ALA A 245 -0.91 0.39 17.49
C ALA A 245 -0.86 -0.66 16.38
N PHE A 246 -1.13 -0.24 15.14
CA PHE A 246 -1.09 -1.13 13.98
C PHE A 246 -0.83 -0.38 12.68
N LEU A 247 -0.42 -1.15 11.66
CA LEU A 247 -0.20 -0.68 10.30
C LEU A 247 -1.29 -1.18 9.36
N THR A 248 -1.62 -0.38 8.35
CA THR A 248 -2.57 -0.75 7.30
C THR A 248 -2.02 -0.53 5.89
N GLY A 249 -2.23 -1.48 4.98
CA GLY A 249 -1.83 -1.33 3.58
C GLY A 249 -2.21 -2.54 2.73
N THR A 250 -2.12 -2.45 1.40
CA THR A 250 -2.50 -3.59 0.54
C THR A 250 -1.65 -4.83 0.83
N ALA A 251 -0.33 -4.66 0.89
CA ALA A 251 0.60 -5.78 1.09
C ALA A 251 0.71 -6.16 2.58
N THR A 252 0.49 -5.19 3.47
CA THR A 252 0.53 -5.32 4.92
C THR A 252 -0.79 -5.81 5.52
N GLU A 253 -1.91 -5.70 4.80
CA GLU A 253 -3.28 -5.85 5.34
C GLU A 253 -3.45 -4.99 6.59
N VAL A 254 -3.83 -5.57 7.74
CA VAL A 254 -3.75 -4.95 9.07
C VAL A 254 -2.73 -5.73 9.87
N SER A 255 -1.70 -5.05 10.40
CA SER A 255 -0.62 -5.68 11.17
C SER A 255 -0.41 -5.00 12.51
N GLN A 256 -0.51 -5.77 13.59
CA GLN A 256 -0.20 -5.34 14.94
C GLN A 256 1.23 -4.81 15.06
N ILE A 257 1.39 -3.70 15.79
CA ILE A 257 2.67 -3.24 16.30
C ILE A 257 2.76 -3.69 17.77
N ARG A 258 3.79 -4.48 18.08
CA ARG A 258 4.11 -4.92 19.43
C ARG A 258 4.86 -3.86 20.22
N SER A 259 5.83 -3.20 19.58
CA SER A 259 6.68 -2.22 20.25
C SER A 259 7.03 -1.03 19.35
N LEU A 260 7.26 0.11 19.99
CA LEU A 260 7.84 1.30 19.38
C LEU A 260 9.19 1.59 20.04
N ASN A 261 10.28 1.62 19.27
CA ASN A 261 11.64 1.82 19.77
C ASN A 261 12.03 0.84 20.90
N GLY A 262 11.47 -0.37 20.89
CA GLY A 262 11.70 -1.39 21.92
C GLY A 262 10.75 -1.32 23.12
N GLU A 263 9.97 -0.25 23.28
CA GLU A 263 8.94 -0.13 24.32
C GLU A 263 7.68 -0.88 23.89
N VAL A 264 7.29 -1.90 24.66
CA VAL A 264 6.17 -2.80 24.35
C VAL A 264 4.85 -2.19 24.80
N PHE A 265 3.83 -2.24 23.93
CA PHE A 265 2.46 -1.89 24.31
C PHE A 265 1.94 -2.90 25.34
N LYS A 266 1.35 -2.40 26.43
CA LYS A 266 1.07 -3.22 27.62
C LYS A 266 -0.16 -4.12 27.50
N ALA A 267 -1.07 -3.79 26.59
CA ALA A 267 -2.34 -4.50 26.44
C ALA A 267 -2.24 -5.58 25.35
N GLU A 268 -3.05 -6.63 25.49
CA GLU A 268 -3.09 -7.74 24.55
C GLU A 268 -3.87 -7.34 23.29
N TRP A 269 -3.32 -7.63 22.11
CA TRP A 269 -3.86 -7.14 20.84
C TRP A 269 -5.28 -7.61 20.57
N GLU A 270 -5.62 -8.82 21.02
CA GLU A 270 -6.93 -9.44 20.89
C GLU A 270 -8.05 -8.58 21.51
N ASP A 271 -7.72 -7.74 22.50
CA ASP A 271 -8.68 -6.85 23.18
C ASP A 271 -8.88 -5.51 22.43
N SER A 272 -8.16 -5.28 21.33
CA SER A 272 -8.17 -4.01 20.60
C SER A 272 -9.27 -3.92 19.53
N HIS A 273 -9.72 -2.70 19.25
CA HIS A 273 -10.48 -2.40 18.04
C HIS A 273 -9.67 -2.73 16.77
N GLY A 274 -8.34 -2.57 16.82
CA GLY A 274 -7.45 -2.95 15.72
C GLY A 274 -7.57 -4.43 15.33
N HIS A 275 -7.65 -5.34 16.31
CA HIS A 275 -7.84 -6.77 16.06
C HIS A 275 -9.23 -7.06 15.50
N SER A 276 -10.26 -6.48 16.10
CA SER A 276 -11.63 -6.58 15.61
C SER A 276 -11.70 -6.16 14.14
N LEU A 277 -11.13 -4.99 13.80
CA LEU A 277 -11.07 -4.46 12.44
C LEU A 277 -10.23 -5.31 11.47
N TYR A 278 -9.19 -5.97 11.96
CA TYR A 278 -8.44 -6.94 11.17
C TYR A 278 -9.29 -8.16 10.79
N MET A 279 -9.94 -8.80 11.78
CA MET A 279 -10.81 -9.96 11.53
C MET A 279 -11.92 -9.61 10.56
N MET A 280 -12.45 -8.41 10.77
CA MET A 280 -13.41 -7.77 9.93
C MET A 280 -12.92 -7.57 8.48
N TYR A 281 -11.77 -6.94 8.29
CA TYR A 281 -11.16 -6.75 6.98
C TYR A 281 -10.94 -8.10 6.28
N ARG A 282 -10.43 -9.11 7.01
CA ARG A 282 -10.20 -10.47 6.50
C ARG A 282 -11.49 -11.12 6.03
N GLN A 283 -12.58 -10.96 6.78
CA GLN A 283 -13.90 -11.42 6.36
C GLN A 283 -14.31 -10.75 5.04
N GLN A 284 -14.22 -9.41 4.96
CA GLN A 284 -14.62 -8.66 3.76
C GLN A 284 -13.86 -9.10 2.50
N VAL A 285 -12.55 -9.30 2.58
CA VAL A 285 -11.73 -9.65 1.41
C VAL A 285 -11.87 -11.12 1.00
N MET A 286 -12.25 -12.00 1.92
CA MET A 286 -12.36 -13.45 1.67
C MET A 286 -13.81 -13.90 1.40
N TYR A 287 -14.80 -13.21 1.94
CA TYR A 287 -16.20 -13.59 1.89
C TYR A 287 -17.01 -12.30 1.68
N ASN A 288 -17.53 -12.10 0.46
CA ASN A 288 -18.15 -10.86 -0.02
C ASN A 288 -19.37 -10.35 0.80
N GLU A 289 -19.69 -10.92 1.96
CA GLU A 289 -20.84 -10.54 2.78
C GLU A 289 -20.46 -10.39 4.26
N TYR A 290 -20.59 -9.16 4.76
CA TYR A 290 -21.02 -8.94 6.13
C TYR A 290 -22.54 -9.00 6.15
N GLN A 291 -23.07 -10.20 6.28
CA GLN A 291 -24.35 -10.37 6.92
C GLN A 291 -24.18 -11.43 8.01
N ASN A 292 -24.44 -11.01 9.25
CA ASN A 292 -24.75 -11.87 10.39
C ASN A 292 -23.58 -12.59 11.09
N LEU A 293 -22.54 -11.87 11.51
CA LEU A 293 -21.74 -12.31 12.65
C LEU A 293 -21.82 -11.26 13.76
N THR A 294 -22.55 -11.61 14.82
CA THR A 294 -22.43 -10.96 16.13
C THR A 294 -21.07 -11.37 16.68
N ILE A 295 -20.15 -10.41 16.80
CA ILE A 295 -18.95 -10.62 17.61
C ILE A 295 -19.45 -10.65 19.06
N VAL A 296 -19.26 -11.80 19.71
CA VAL A 296 -19.52 -12.00 21.14
C VAL A 296 -18.42 -11.32 21.93
#